data_AF-A0A954NEP3-F1
#
_entry.id   AF-A0A954NEP3-F1
#
_cell.length_a   1.000
_cell.length_b   1.000
_cell.length_c   1.000
_cell.angle_alpha   90.00
_cell.angle_beta   90.00
_cell.angle_gamma   90.00
#
_symmetry.space_group_name_H-M   'P 1'
#
loop_
_entity.id
_entity.type
_entity.pdbx_description
1 polymer ?
#
loop_
_entity_poly.entity_id
_entity_poly.type
_entity_poly.pdbx_seq_one_letter_code
_entity_poly.pdbx_strand_id
1 'polypeptide(L)'
;MRLDQTYIRIRERSIVELVDLTFLMMRAWWRPLVWLGFLGALPWIVFNLWILEPAVLYPLDYDQVPLVNVILHFCLVATESQLAMILVTAYLGRRVFEPRPSKRDVVKHVWRERGAIFVVLGLRRLVLPYLGIVVLMKFGEAFSDSASSAIAAVFLCFLLVIIHLPILMAPFSPEVVLLERPRGRTQTGGSLLNHRLRRLHQQSSGFLMVRFIVANATATLLTLSLFYGLGVLWGYTFGEMVPRFGILTFVVPIAMWTREMFVTVFRFAGYIDARIRQEGWEIELLMKTEARAMEQAVSPALRATSEAT
;
A
#
# COMPACT_ATOMS: atom_id res chain seq x y z
N MET A 1 -30.58 -11.46 26.04
CA MET A 1 -29.15 -11.10 25.91
C MET A 1 -28.59 -10.87 27.31
N ARG A 2 -27.59 -11.66 27.75
CA ARG A 2 -26.84 -11.41 28.99
C ARG A 2 -25.58 -10.63 28.62
N LEU A 3 -25.53 -9.34 28.96
CA LEU A 3 -24.41 -8.42 28.68
C LEU A 3 -23.34 -8.47 29.79
N ASP A 4 -23.59 -9.30 30.79
CA ASP A 4 -22.84 -9.49 32.03
C ASP A 4 -21.69 -10.51 31.87
N GLN A 5 -21.49 -11.03 30.66
CA GLN A 5 -20.33 -11.83 30.26
C GLN A 5 -19.45 -11.03 29.29
N THR A 6 -18.71 -10.05 29.82
CA THR A 6 -17.61 -9.35 29.14
C THR A 6 -16.41 -10.28 28.93
N TYR A 7 -16.61 -11.41 28.23
CA TYR A 7 -15.57 -12.37 27.85
C TYR A 7 -14.91 -12.05 26.51
N ILE A 8 -15.28 -10.93 25.88
CA ILE A 8 -14.61 -10.46 24.67
C ILE A 8 -13.30 -9.83 25.11
N ARG A 9 -12.31 -10.71 25.28
CA ARG A 9 -10.95 -10.34 25.65
C ARG A 9 -10.33 -9.70 24.42
N ILE A 10 -10.21 -8.37 24.44
CA ILE A 10 -9.43 -7.59 23.48
C ILE A 10 -8.01 -8.17 23.48
N ARG A 11 -7.73 -9.09 22.56
CA ARG A 11 -6.42 -9.74 22.47
C ARG A 11 -5.56 -8.91 21.54
N GLU A 12 -4.49 -8.36 22.10
CA GLU A 12 -3.46 -7.71 21.30
C GLU A 12 -2.86 -8.72 20.32
N ARG A 13 -2.97 -8.44 19.02
CA ARG A 13 -2.26 -9.21 18.01
C ARG A 13 -0.77 -8.95 18.09
N SER A 14 0.01 -10.01 18.15
CA SER A 14 1.45 -9.94 17.97
C SER A 14 1.80 -9.53 16.54
N ILE A 15 3.05 -9.12 16.31
CA ILE A 15 3.51 -8.75 14.97
C ILE A 15 3.47 -9.95 14.02
N VAL A 16 3.79 -11.16 14.53
CA VAL A 16 3.72 -12.40 13.75
C VAL A 16 2.28 -12.70 13.33
N GLU A 17 1.30 -12.51 14.23
CA GLU A 17 -0.12 -12.66 13.89
C GLU A 17 -0.59 -11.63 12.86
N LEU A 18 -0.01 -10.43 12.84
CA LEU A 18 -0.28 -9.45 11.79
C LEU A 18 0.31 -9.85 10.44
N VAL A 19 1.52 -10.42 10.42
CA VAL A 19 2.12 -10.96 9.19
C VAL A 19 1.28 -12.12 8.66
N ASP A 20 0.88 -13.06 9.52
CA ASP A 20 0.02 -14.18 9.16
C ASP A 20 -1.33 -13.69 8.61
N LEU A 21 -1.99 -12.76 9.32
CA LEU A 21 -3.23 -12.14 8.86
C LEU A 21 -3.05 -11.45 7.50
N THR A 22 -1.92 -10.80 7.26
CA THR A 22 -1.62 -10.17 5.97
C THR A 22 -1.62 -11.21 4.86
N PHE A 23 -0.93 -12.34 5.05
CA PHE A 23 -0.94 -13.43 4.07
C PHE A 23 -2.32 -14.06 3.89
N LEU A 24 -3.09 -14.22 4.98
CA LEU A 24 -4.47 -14.71 4.91
C LEU A 24 -5.35 -13.78 4.08
N MET A 25 -5.25 -12.46 4.28
CA MET A 25 -5.99 -11.46 3.50
C MET A 25 -5.57 -11.47 2.03
N MET A 26 -4.26 -11.53 1.76
CA MET A 26 -3.73 -11.64 0.40
C MET A 26 -4.23 -12.90 -0.29
N ARG A 27 -4.18 -14.06 0.39
CA ARG A 27 -4.68 -15.34 -0.15
C ARG A 27 -6.18 -15.30 -0.40
N ALA A 28 -6.95 -14.80 0.56
CA ALA A 28 -8.41 -14.75 0.46
C ALA A 28 -8.88 -13.87 -0.70
N TRP A 29 -8.16 -12.78 -1.00
CA TRP A 29 -8.58 -11.77 -1.97
C TRP A 29 -7.53 -11.47 -3.05
N TRP A 30 -6.70 -12.46 -3.41
CA TRP A 30 -5.57 -12.23 -4.33
C TRP A 30 -6.00 -11.66 -5.69
N ARG A 31 -7.10 -12.15 -6.27
CA ARG A 31 -7.58 -11.71 -7.59
C ARG A 31 -7.90 -10.20 -7.64
N PRO A 32 -8.77 -9.65 -6.77
CA PRO A 32 -9.03 -8.21 -6.77
C PRO A 32 -7.82 -7.40 -6.34
N LEU A 33 -6.98 -7.90 -5.44
CA LEU A 33 -5.75 -7.21 -5.01
C LEU A 33 -4.77 -7.04 -6.17
N VAL A 34 -4.48 -8.11 -6.92
CA VAL A 34 -3.61 -8.06 -8.10
C VAL A 34 -4.19 -7.14 -9.16
N TRP A 35 -5.49 -7.26 -9.47
CA TRP A 35 -6.09 -6.45 -10.52
C TRP A 35 -6.12 -4.94 -10.17
N LEU A 36 -6.52 -4.59 -8.94
CA LEU A 36 -6.56 -3.19 -8.50
C LEU A 36 -5.17 -2.62 -8.26
N GLY A 37 -4.26 -3.42 -7.72
CA GLY A 37 -2.86 -3.06 -7.55
C GLY A 37 -2.19 -2.79 -8.89
N PHE A 38 -2.38 -3.66 -9.87
CA PHE A 38 -1.89 -3.46 -11.24
C PHE A 38 -2.50 -2.22 -11.88
N LEU A 39 -3.83 -2.04 -11.80
CA LEU A 39 -4.50 -0.86 -12.34
C LEU A 39 -3.96 0.45 -11.75
N GLY A 40 -3.68 0.46 -10.44
CA GLY A 40 -3.11 1.61 -9.76
C GLY A 40 -1.62 1.83 -10.04
N ALA A 41 -0.85 0.75 -10.20
CA ALA A 41 0.59 0.78 -10.48
C ALA A 41 0.92 1.06 -11.95
N LEU A 42 0.04 0.69 -12.89
CA LEU A 42 0.27 0.83 -14.33
C LEU A 42 0.75 2.22 -14.78
N PRO A 43 0.13 3.35 -14.40
CA PRO A 43 0.61 4.66 -14.81
C PRO A 43 2.04 4.94 -14.30
N TRP A 44 2.38 4.46 -13.11
CA TRP A 44 3.69 4.62 -12.50
C TRP A 44 4.74 3.71 -13.15
N ILE A 45 4.37 2.49 -13.55
CA ILE A 45 5.24 1.62 -14.36
C ILE A 45 5.62 2.32 -15.66
N VAL A 46 4.63 2.87 -16.38
CA VAL A 46 4.88 3.60 -17.63
C VAL A 46 5.75 4.83 -17.39
N PHE A 47 5.46 5.59 -16.33
CA PHE A 47 6.26 6.75 -15.93
C PHE A 47 7.70 6.38 -15.60
N ASN A 48 7.94 5.31 -14.83
CA ASN A 48 9.27 4.84 -14.47
C ASN A 48 10.05 4.34 -15.67
N LEU A 49 9.40 3.61 -16.58
CA LEU A 49 10.01 3.21 -17.85
C LEU A 49 10.40 4.41 -18.67
N TRP A 50 9.56 5.45 -18.74
CA TRP A 50 9.92 6.69 -19.41
C TRP A 50 11.07 7.41 -18.71
N ILE A 51 11.07 7.50 -17.38
CA ILE A 51 12.14 8.16 -16.63
C ILE A 51 13.49 7.46 -16.85
N LEU A 52 13.49 6.14 -16.73
CA LEU A 52 14.68 5.30 -16.75
C LEU A 52 15.01 4.73 -18.13
N GLU A 53 14.32 5.18 -19.18
CA GLU A 53 14.53 4.77 -20.57
C GLU A 53 16.02 4.79 -20.97
N PRO A 54 16.84 5.81 -20.64
CA PRO A 54 18.27 5.77 -20.95
C PRO A 54 18.99 4.57 -20.32
N ALA A 55 18.67 4.25 -19.08
CA ALA A 55 19.21 3.09 -18.38
C ALA A 55 18.67 1.74 -18.90
N VAL A 56 17.59 1.74 -19.68
CA VAL A 56 16.98 0.53 -20.27
C VAL A 56 17.48 0.30 -21.70
N LEU A 57 17.59 1.37 -22.51
CA LEU A 57 17.86 1.29 -23.95
C LEU A 57 19.32 1.46 -24.32
N TYR A 58 20.13 2.23 -23.58
CA TYR A 58 21.53 2.41 -23.94
C TYR A 58 22.37 1.21 -23.48
N PRO A 59 23.00 0.47 -24.41
CA PRO A 59 23.97 -0.54 -24.07
C PRO A 59 25.15 0.17 -23.40
N LEU A 60 25.37 -0.11 -22.12
CA LEU A 60 26.68 0.12 -21.53
C LEU A 60 27.50 -1.10 -21.92
N ASP A 61 28.81 -0.93 -22.15
CA ASP A 61 29.75 -2.01 -22.49
C ASP A 61 29.85 -3.15 -21.45
N TYR A 62 29.04 -3.10 -20.39
CA TYR A 62 28.94 -4.12 -19.35
C TYR A 62 27.56 -4.78 -19.38
N ASP A 63 27.53 -6.10 -19.63
CA ASP A 63 26.34 -6.97 -19.53
C ASP A 63 25.73 -7.06 -18.12
N GLN A 64 26.37 -6.46 -17.11
CA GLN A 64 25.87 -6.44 -15.74
C GLN A 64 24.80 -5.36 -15.57
N VAL A 65 23.70 -5.70 -14.89
CA VAL A 65 22.72 -4.71 -14.45
C VAL A 65 23.36 -3.86 -13.36
N PRO A 66 23.59 -2.55 -13.57
CA PRO A 66 24.18 -1.71 -12.54
C PRO A 66 23.25 -1.65 -11.33
N LEU A 67 23.77 -1.95 -10.13
CA LEU A 67 23.02 -1.88 -8.87
C LEU A 67 22.32 -0.52 -8.70
N VAL A 68 22.93 0.54 -9.22
CA VAL A 68 22.38 1.90 -9.26
C VAL A 68 20.99 1.95 -9.93
N ASN A 69 20.77 1.22 -11.02
CA ASN A 69 19.48 1.22 -11.73
C ASN A 69 18.38 0.52 -10.93
N VAL A 70 18.75 -0.52 -10.18
CA VAL A 70 17.83 -1.20 -9.25
C VAL A 70 17.49 -0.29 -8.08
N ILE A 71 18.47 0.44 -7.53
CA ILE A 71 18.25 1.43 -6.47
C ILE A 71 17.32 2.54 -6.96
N LEU A 72 17.53 3.08 -8.16
CA LEU A 72 16.65 4.11 -8.74
C LEU A 72 15.21 3.61 -8.88
N HIS A 73 15.00 2.39 -9.40
CA HIS A 73 13.68 1.77 -9.45
C HIS A 73 13.05 1.66 -8.07
N PHE A 74 13.82 1.20 -7.07
CA PHE A 74 13.34 1.09 -5.70
C PHE A 74 12.88 2.44 -5.17
N CYS A 75 13.66 3.49 -5.39
CA CYS A 75 13.35 4.82 -4.89
C CYS A 75 12.07 5.41 -5.48
N LEU A 76 11.87 5.23 -6.79
CA LEU A 76 10.65 5.65 -7.48
C LEU A 76 9.45 4.87 -6.96
N VAL A 77 9.51 3.54 -7.00
CA VAL A 77 8.39 2.67 -6.59
C VAL A 77 8.02 2.89 -5.13
N ALA A 78 8.99 2.99 -4.22
CA ALA A 78 8.74 3.23 -2.79
C ALA A 78 8.03 4.56 -2.53
N THR A 79 8.30 5.59 -3.35
CA THR A 79 7.68 6.90 -3.22
C THR A 79 6.28 6.92 -3.84
N GLU A 80 6.12 6.31 -5.01
CA GLU A 80 4.86 6.27 -5.77
C GLU A 80 3.82 5.33 -5.15
N SER A 81 4.25 4.34 -4.36
CA SER A 81 3.40 3.26 -3.87
C SER A 81 2.18 3.73 -3.09
N GLN A 82 2.27 4.86 -2.39
CA GLN A 82 1.16 5.42 -1.62
C GLN A 82 -0.01 5.87 -2.50
N LEU A 83 0.30 6.39 -3.69
CA LEU A 83 -0.70 6.76 -4.68
C LEU A 83 -1.13 5.55 -5.50
N ALA A 84 -0.18 4.71 -5.92
CA ALA A 84 -0.45 3.52 -6.72
C ALA A 84 -1.39 2.54 -5.99
N MET A 85 -1.15 2.28 -4.70
CA MET A 85 -1.86 1.26 -3.93
C MET A 85 -3.16 1.77 -3.29
N ILE A 86 -3.62 2.98 -3.64
CA ILE A 86 -4.81 3.57 -3.05
C ILE A 86 -6.09 2.80 -3.37
N LEU A 87 -6.16 2.20 -4.57
CA LEU A 87 -7.28 1.34 -4.97
C LEU A 87 -7.34 0.07 -4.12
N VAL A 88 -6.18 -0.49 -3.75
CA VAL A 88 -6.07 -1.64 -2.85
C VAL A 88 -6.58 -1.26 -1.47
N THR A 89 -6.13 -0.14 -0.91
CA THR A 89 -6.61 0.36 0.40
C THR A 89 -8.12 0.59 0.40
N ALA A 90 -8.68 1.24 -0.63
CA ALA A 90 -10.10 1.50 -0.73
C ALA A 90 -10.94 0.21 -0.85
N TYR A 91 -10.44 -0.79 -1.61
CA TYR A 91 -11.08 -2.09 -1.73
C TYR A 91 -11.09 -2.83 -0.39
N LEU A 92 -9.95 -2.91 0.29
CA LEU A 92 -9.83 -3.56 1.59
C LEU A 92 -10.75 -2.91 2.63
N GLY A 93 -10.77 -1.58 2.68
CA GLY A 93 -11.65 -0.84 3.59
C GLY A 93 -13.12 -1.18 3.41
N ARG A 94 -13.60 -1.32 2.17
CA ARG A 94 -14.98 -1.76 1.90
C ARG A 94 -15.19 -3.23 2.18
N ARG A 95 -14.22 -4.07 1.83
CA ARG A 95 -14.32 -5.53 1.97
C ARG A 95 -14.51 -5.98 3.42
N VAL A 96 -13.97 -5.22 4.37
CA VAL A 96 -14.19 -5.45 5.81
C VAL A 96 -15.67 -5.32 6.18
N PHE A 97 -16.41 -4.43 5.52
CA PHE A 97 -17.82 -4.19 5.82
C PHE A 97 -18.77 -4.88 4.85
N GLU A 98 -18.40 -5.06 3.58
CA GLU A 98 -19.29 -5.55 2.52
C GLU A 98 -18.85 -6.93 2.01
N PRO A 99 -19.75 -7.94 1.98
CA PRO A 99 -19.42 -9.29 1.52
C PRO A 99 -18.97 -9.41 0.07
N ARG A 100 -19.28 -8.43 -0.81
CA ARG A 100 -18.95 -8.37 -2.25
C ARG A 100 -18.89 -6.92 -2.74
N PRO A 101 -17.84 -6.14 -2.40
CA PRO A 101 -17.73 -4.78 -2.87
C PRO A 101 -17.48 -4.77 -4.39
N SER A 102 -18.25 -3.96 -5.11
CA SER A 102 -18.08 -3.78 -6.55
C SER A 102 -16.81 -2.99 -6.85
N LYS A 103 -15.99 -3.50 -7.79
CA LYS A 103 -14.73 -2.85 -8.22
C LYS A 103 -14.98 -1.45 -8.80
N ARG A 104 -16.09 -1.28 -9.53
CA ARG A 104 -16.47 0.01 -10.13
C ARG A 104 -16.76 1.06 -9.05
N ASP A 105 -17.40 0.64 -7.97
CA ASP A 105 -17.74 1.54 -6.88
C ASP A 105 -16.51 1.94 -6.06
N VAL A 106 -15.51 1.05 -5.95
CA VAL A 106 -14.19 1.37 -5.38
C VAL A 106 -13.51 2.47 -6.19
N VAL A 107 -13.41 2.31 -7.51
CA VAL A 107 -12.78 3.31 -8.40
C VAL A 107 -13.52 4.64 -8.35
N LYS A 108 -14.86 4.62 -8.45
CA LYS A 108 -15.69 5.83 -8.35
C LYS A 108 -15.53 6.55 -7.01
N HIS A 109 -15.35 5.78 -5.94
CA HIS A 109 -15.13 6.32 -4.60
C HIS A 109 -13.76 6.99 -4.46
N VAL A 110 -12.69 6.35 -4.94
CA VAL A 110 -11.35 6.95 -4.98
C VAL A 110 -11.35 8.21 -5.84
N TRP A 111 -12.01 8.19 -7.00
CA TRP A 111 -12.13 9.35 -7.88
C TRP A 111 -12.87 10.51 -7.22
N ARG A 112 -13.91 10.25 -6.43
CA ARG A 112 -14.60 11.28 -5.63
C ARG A 112 -13.69 11.95 -4.59
N GLU A 113 -12.71 11.22 -4.06
CA GLU A 113 -11.74 11.74 -3.07
C GLU A 113 -10.43 12.23 -3.70
N ARG A 114 -10.34 12.34 -5.03
CA ARG A 114 -9.10 12.69 -5.76
C ARG A 114 -8.40 13.96 -5.25
N GLY A 115 -9.17 14.97 -4.85
CA GLY A 115 -8.60 16.22 -4.32
C GLY A 115 -7.90 16.03 -2.98
N ALA A 116 -8.53 15.31 -2.05
CA ALA A 116 -7.94 15.00 -0.75
C ALA A 116 -6.71 14.08 -0.91
N ILE A 117 -6.80 13.10 -1.81
CA ILE A 117 -5.69 12.21 -2.17
C ILE A 117 -4.52 13.02 -2.72
N PHE A 118 -4.75 13.88 -3.71
CA PHE A 118 -3.71 14.70 -4.33
C PHE A 118 -3.04 15.64 -3.31
N VAL A 119 -3.82 16.32 -2.47
CA VAL A 119 -3.26 17.26 -1.48
C VAL A 119 -2.51 16.51 -0.37
N VAL A 120 -3.09 15.45 0.20
CA VAL A 120 -2.50 14.77 1.35
C VAL A 120 -1.37 13.83 0.94
N LEU A 121 -1.60 12.98 -0.05
CA LEU A 121 -0.64 11.96 -0.48
C LEU A 121 0.29 12.42 -1.61
N GLY A 122 -0.16 13.35 -2.46
CA GLY A 122 0.69 13.92 -3.50
C GLY A 122 1.60 15.03 -2.96
N LEU A 123 1.00 16.12 -2.49
CA LEU A 123 1.75 17.33 -2.11
C LEU A 123 2.34 17.24 -0.71
N ARG A 124 1.50 17.02 0.30
CA ARG A 124 1.93 17.10 1.70
C ARG A 124 2.87 15.96 2.10
N ARG A 125 2.76 14.83 1.43
CA ARG A 125 3.65 13.67 1.56
C ARG A 125 4.89 13.76 0.68
N LEU A 126 5.05 14.86 -0.05
CA LEU A 126 6.20 15.16 -0.90
C LEU A 126 6.41 14.17 -2.08
N VAL A 127 5.43 13.33 -2.41
CA VAL A 127 5.50 12.40 -3.56
C VAL A 127 5.61 13.20 -4.86
N LEU A 128 4.74 14.20 -5.08
CA LEU A 128 4.79 15.02 -6.29
C LEU A 128 6.03 15.92 -6.36
N PRO A 129 6.45 16.61 -5.28
CA PRO A 129 7.75 17.29 -5.25
C PRO A 129 8.93 16.40 -5.62
N TYR A 130 8.97 15.16 -5.10
CA TYR A 130 10.02 14.20 -5.43
C TYR A 130 10.02 13.83 -6.91
N LEU A 131 8.85 13.50 -7.47
CA LEU A 131 8.72 13.19 -8.88
C LEU A 131 9.09 14.39 -9.77
N GLY A 132 8.76 15.61 -9.34
CA GLY A 132 9.19 16.84 -10.00
C GLY A 132 10.72 16.96 -10.05
N ILE A 133 11.40 16.68 -8.93
CA ILE A 133 12.88 16.66 -8.88
C ILE A 133 13.43 15.59 -9.82
N VAL A 134 12.88 14.37 -9.82
CA VAL A 134 13.31 13.29 -10.72
C VAL A 134 13.14 13.69 -12.19
N VAL A 135 12.03 14.32 -12.55
CA VAL A 135 11.79 14.81 -13.92
C VAL A 135 12.82 15.87 -14.30
N LEU A 136 13.11 16.82 -13.41
CA LEU A 136 14.15 17.84 -13.63
C LEU A 136 15.53 17.19 -13.81
N MET A 137 15.85 16.17 -13.01
CA MET A 137 17.09 15.41 -13.13
C MET A 137 17.19 14.67 -14.48
N LYS A 138 16.09 14.11 -14.98
CA LYS A 138 16.04 13.49 -16.32
C LYS A 138 16.37 14.52 -17.41
N PHE A 139 15.74 15.70 -17.38
CA PHE A 139 16.00 16.75 -18.36
C PHE A 139 17.39 17.38 -18.22
N GLY A 140 17.96 17.35 -17.02
CA GLY A 140 19.36 17.72 -16.77
C GLY A 140 20.37 16.61 -17.07
N GLU A 141 19.96 15.57 -17.82
CA GLU A 141 20.81 14.44 -18.23
C GLU A 141 21.48 13.68 -17.08
N ALA A 142 20.96 13.77 -15.85
CA ALA A 142 21.55 13.12 -14.68
C ALA A 142 21.54 11.58 -14.76
N PHE A 143 20.79 11.00 -15.69
CA PHE A 143 20.71 9.55 -15.94
C PHE A 143 21.39 9.12 -17.24
N SER A 144 22.16 10.00 -17.89
CA SER A 144 22.77 9.72 -19.19
C SER A 144 24.01 8.81 -19.11
N ASP A 145 24.85 8.98 -18.08
CA ASP A 145 26.06 8.19 -17.87
C ASP A 145 26.08 7.48 -16.50
N SER A 146 27.08 6.62 -16.29
CA SER A 146 27.20 5.81 -15.06
C SER A 146 27.58 6.63 -13.82
N ALA A 147 28.37 7.70 -13.98
CA ALA A 147 28.84 8.52 -12.87
C ALA A 147 27.73 9.45 -12.36
N SER A 148 27.05 10.14 -13.28
CA SER A 148 25.91 11.00 -13.01
C SER A 148 24.76 10.20 -12.41
N SER A 149 24.49 9.00 -12.93
CA SER A 149 23.42 8.14 -12.37
C SER A 149 23.74 7.64 -10.96
N ALA A 150 25.01 7.37 -10.64
CA ALA A 150 25.43 7.02 -9.29
C ALA A 150 25.21 8.19 -8.31
N ILE A 151 25.61 9.41 -8.69
CA ILE A 151 25.37 10.62 -7.90
C ILE A 151 23.86 10.85 -7.73
N ALA A 152 23.09 10.72 -8.81
CA ALA A 152 21.64 10.84 -8.79
C ALA A 152 21.00 9.83 -7.83
N ALA A 153 21.44 8.57 -7.84
CA ALA A 153 20.92 7.56 -6.94
C ALA A 153 21.23 7.85 -5.46
N VAL A 154 22.45 8.29 -5.14
CA VAL A 154 22.80 8.70 -3.77
C VAL A 154 21.93 9.86 -3.31
N PHE A 155 21.77 10.87 -4.16
CA PHE A 155 20.92 12.02 -3.89
C PHE A 155 19.44 11.62 -3.70
N LEU A 156 18.92 10.76 -4.57
CA LEU A 156 17.53 10.28 -4.49
C LEU A 156 17.30 9.37 -3.26
N CYS A 157 18.28 8.56 -2.86
CA CYS A 157 18.24 7.81 -1.60
C CYS A 157 18.18 8.74 -0.39
N PHE A 158 19.00 9.81 -0.39
CA PHE A 158 18.97 10.80 0.68
C PHE A 158 17.62 11.53 0.75
N LEU A 159 17.08 11.95 -0.40
CA LEU A 159 15.74 12.52 -0.47
C LEU A 159 14.66 11.53 -0.02
N LEU A 160 14.78 10.26 -0.38
CA LEU A 160 13.85 9.22 0.04
C LEU A 160 13.81 9.13 1.57
N VAL A 161 14.95 9.15 2.26
CA VAL A 161 14.98 9.16 3.73
C VAL A 161 14.21 10.37 4.30
N ILE A 162 14.43 11.56 3.74
CA ILE A 162 13.74 12.79 4.16
C ILE A 162 12.23 12.68 3.95
N ILE A 163 11.80 12.15 2.80
CA ILE A 163 10.38 12.01 2.43
C ILE A 163 9.68 10.91 3.22
N HIS A 164 10.38 9.81 3.49
CA HIS A 164 9.84 8.69 4.25
C HIS A 164 9.80 8.95 5.75
N LEU A 165 10.56 9.91 6.27
CA LEU A 165 10.48 10.26 7.69
C LEU A 165 9.06 10.71 8.10
N PRO A 166 8.39 11.66 7.41
CA PRO A 166 6.96 11.91 7.64
C PRO A 166 6.10 10.66 7.51
N ILE A 167 6.41 9.77 6.57
CA ILE A 167 5.63 8.54 6.30
C ILE A 167 5.66 7.63 7.52
N LEU A 168 6.83 7.43 8.11
CA LEU A 168 7.02 6.70 9.36
C LEU A 168 6.20 7.28 10.52
N MET A 169 6.06 8.61 10.55
CA MET A 169 5.29 9.29 11.60
C MET A 169 3.76 9.18 11.43
N ALA A 170 3.28 8.81 10.23
CA ALA A 170 1.85 8.67 9.98
C ALA A 170 1.49 7.58 8.95
N PRO A 171 1.92 6.31 9.13
CA PRO A 171 1.72 5.22 8.18
C PRO A 171 0.27 5.03 7.72
N PHE A 172 -0.74 5.32 8.56
CA PHE A 172 -2.15 5.07 8.24
C PHE A 172 -2.84 6.21 7.45
N SER A 173 -2.07 7.09 6.80
CA SER A 173 -2.66 8.26 6.11
C SER A 173 -3.60 7.89 4.96
N PRO A 174 -3.24 6.97 4.05
CA PRO A 174 -4.16 6.48 3.03
C PRO A 174 -5.50 5.97 3.59
N GLU A 175 -5.50 5.21 4.68
CA GLU A 175 -6.73 4.67 5.30
C GLU A 175 -7.57 5.79 5.90
N VAL A 176 -6.95 6.69 6.67
CA VAL A 176 -7.69 7.80 7.32
C VAL A 176 -8.29 8.73 6.26
N VAL A 177 -7.56 9.05 5.19
CA VAL A 177 -8.05 9.91 4.11
C VAL A 177 -9.24 9.27 3.38
N LEU A 178 -9.12 7.99 3.01
CA LEU A 178 -10.15 7.30 2.23
C LEU A 178 -11.38 6.91 3.06
N LEU A 179 -11.16 6.34 4.24
CA LEU A 179 -12.19 5.65 5.02
C LEU A 179 -12.85 6.57 6.04
N GLU A 180 -12.06 7.40 6.74
CA GLU A 180 -12.59 8.26 7.80
C GLU A 180 -12.97 9.66 7.30
N ARG A 181 -12.31 10.12 6.22
CA ARG A 181 -12.62 11.38 5.53
C ARG A 181 -12.77 12.57 6.50
N PRO A 182 -11.82 12.80 7.43
CA PRO A 182 -11.92 13.92 8.36
C PRO A 182 -11.80 15.24 7.58
N ARG A 183 -12.93 15.88 7.31
CA ARG A 183 -13.01 17.19 6.64
C ARG A 183 -13.23 18.29 7.69
N GLY A 184 -12.58 19.42 7.46
CA GLY A 184 -12.72 20.60 8.31
C GLY A 184 -11.56 20.84 9.29
N ARG A 185 -11.81 21.74 10.23
CA ARG A 185 -10.85 22.17 11.25
C ARG A 185 -11.30 21.72 12.64
N THR A 186 -10.36 21.53 13.54
CA THR A 186 -10.62 21.34 14.97
C THR A 186 -11.12 22.66 15.57
N GLN A 187 -11.71 22.60 16.77
CA GLN A 187 -12.09 23.80 17.54
C GLN A 187 -10.89 24.72 17.81
N THR A 188 -9.69 24.16 17.85
CA THR A 188 -8.41 24.88 18.00
C THR A 188 -7.83 25.40 16.69
N GLY A 189 -8.57 25.34 15.57
CA GLY A 189 -8.16 25.86 14.25
C GLY A 189 -7.22 24.97 13.43
N GLY A 190 -6.77 23.83 13.97
CA GLY A 190 -5.90 22.86 13.29
C GLY A 190 -6.65 21.97 12.30
N SER A 191 -5.92 21.27 11.42
CA SER A 191 -6.54 20.28 10.52
C SER A 191 -7.07 19.08 11.32
N LEU A 192 -8.34 18.71 11.12
CA LEU A 192 -8.95 17.56 11.76
C LEU A 192 -8.21 16.25 11.41
N LEU A 193 -7.73 16.14 10.17
CA LEU A 193 -6.90 15.03 9.70
C LEU A 193 -5.63 14.86 10.55
N ASN A 194 -4.95 15.96 10.88
CA ASN A 194 -3.73 15.91 11.67
C ASN A 194 -3.98 15.50 13.11
N HIS A 195 -5.03 16.05 13.69
CA HIS A 195 -5.46 15.68 15.02
C HIS A 195 -5.77 14.18 15.08
N ARG A 196 -6.49 13.67 14.06
CA ARG A 196 -6.84 12.25 13.97
C ARG A 196 -5.65 11.34 13.79
N LEU A 197 -4.75 11.66 12.85
CA LEU A 197 -3.50 10.91 12.65
C LEU A 197 -2.67 10.93 13.93
N ARG A 198 -2.47 12.09 14.55
CA ARG A 198 -1.68 12.20 15.78
C ARG A 198 -2.27 11.34 16.91
N ARG A 199 -3.59 11.32 17.09
CA ARG A 199 -4.26 10.48 18.09
C ARG A 199 -4.01 8.99 17.85
N LEU A 200 -4.09 8.53 16.59
CA LEU A 200 -3.82 7.14 16.23
C LEU A 200 -2.38 6.68 16.52
N HIS A 201 -1.42 7.61 16.48
CA HIS A 201 0.01 7.31 16.57
C HIS A 201 0.64 7.62 17.94
N GLN A 202 0.05 8.54 18.72
CA GLN A 202 0.60 8.99 20.01
C GLN A 202 0.70 7.87 21.05
N GLN A 203 -0.20 6.89 21.01
CA GLN A 203 -0.21 5.82 22.01
C GLN A 203 0.70 4.63 21.65
N SER A 204 1.32 4.60 20.46
CA SER A 204 2.01 3.38 19.96
C SER A 204 3.24 3.63 19.06
N SER A 205 3.87 4.80 19.12
CA SER A 205 4.98 5.17 18.21
C SER A 205 6.12 4.13 18.16
N GLY A 206 6.59 3.63 19.31
CA GLY A 206 7.63 2.61 19.37
C GLY A 206 7.21 1.29 18.72
N PHE A 207 5.97 0.87 18.95
CA PHE A 207 5.42 -0.35 18.36
C PHE A 207 5.20 -0.22 16.85
N LEU A 208 4.79 0.96 16.37
CA LEU A 208 4.68 1.26 14.94
C LEU A 208 6.03 1.21 14.24
N MET A 209 7.10 1.65 14.90
CA MET A 209 8.46 1.54 14.37
C MET A 209 8.88 0.08 14.19
N VAL A 210 8.68 -0.76 15.21
CA VAL A 210 8.99 -2.20 15.10
C VAL A 210 8.15 -2.85 14.00
N ARG A 211 6.85 -2.53 13.90
CA ARG A 211 5.98 -2.99 12.80
C ARG A 211 6.52 -2.58 11.43
N PHE A 212 6.98 -1.35 11.29
CA PHE A 212 7.57 -0.87 10.05
C PHE A 212 8.82 -1.67 9.68
N ILE A 213 9.75 -1.88 10.64
CA ILE A 213 10.99 -2.64 10.41
C ILE A 213 10.65 -4.07 9.99
N VAL A 214 9.78 -4.76 10.73
CA VAL A 214 9.39 -6.14 10.41
C VAL A 214 8.68 -6.23 9.07
N ALA A 215 7.74 -5.33 8.78
CA ALA A 215 7.05 -5.30 7.49
C ALA A 215 8.03 -5.11 6.32
N ASN A 216 8.98 -4.18 6.44
CA ASN A 216 9.96 -3.94 5.38
C ASN A 216 10.95 -5.10 5.26
N ALA A 217 11.40 -5.70 6.37
CA ALA A 217 12.28 -6.87 6.33
C ALA A 217 11.59 -8.05 5.63
N THR A 218 10.35 -8.38 6.01
CA THR A 218 9.56 -9.42 5.34
C THR A 218 9.33 -9.10 3.88
N ALA A 219 8.94 -7.86 3.55
CA ALA A 219 8.70 -7.44 2.17
C ALA A 219 9.97 -7.53 1.32
N THR A 220 11.13 -7.15 1.85
CA THR A 220 12.43 -7.26 1.17
C THR A 220 12.80 -8.72 0.91
N LEU A 221 12.64 -9.61 1.89
CA LEU A 221 12.87 -11.05 1.69
C LEU A 221 11.96 -11.64 0.61
N LEU A 222 10.67 -11.29 0.61
CA LEU A 222 9.73 -11.68 -0.44
C LEU A 222 10.15 -11.14 -1.81
N THR A 223 10.63 -9.90 -1.87
CA THR A 223 11.10 -9.26 -3.10
C THR A 223 12.31 -9.99 -3.66
N LEU A 224 13.30 -10.30 -2.83
CA LEU A 224 14.49 -11.05 -3.24
C LEU A 224 14.11 -12.45 -3.72
N SER A 225 13.26 -13.16 -2.97
CA SER A 225 12.76 -14.48 -3.35
C SER A 225 12.05 -14.45 -4.70
N LEU A 226 11.19 -13.47 -4.94
CA LEU A 226 10.47 -13.31 -6.20
C LEU A 226 11.41 -12.92 -7.35
N PHE A 227 12.35 -11.99 -7.12
CA PHE A 227 13.35 -11.57 -8.11
C PHE A 227 14.18 -12.76 -8.60
N TYR A 228 14.77 -13.53 -7.67
CA TYR A 228 15.55 -14.72 -8.01
C TYR A 228 14.68 -15.81 -8.66
N GLY A 229 13.47 -16.03 -8.14
CA GLY A 229 12.53 -17.00 -8.70
C GLY A 229 12.15 -16.70 -10.15
N LEU A 230 11.87 -15.44 -10.47
CA LEU A 230 11.59 -15.00 -11.84
C LEU A 230 12.82 -15.14 -12.75
N GLY A 231 14.01 -14.80 -12.25
CA GLY A 231 15.26 -14.96 -12.99
C GLY A 231 15.55 -16.42 -13.35
N VAL A 232 15.40 -17.32 -12.38
CA VAL A 232 15.56 -18.76 -12.58
C VAL A 232 14.49 -19.32 -13.53
N LEU A 233 13.23 -18.91 -13.36
CA LEU A 233 12.15 -19.34 -14.26
C LEU A 233 12.40 -18.91 -15.70
N TRP A 234 12.88 -17.68 -15.92
CA TRP A 234 13.29 -17.21 -17.23
C TRP A 234 14.41 -18.07 -17.81
N GLY A 235 15.47 -18.32 -17.03
CA GLY A 235 16.59 -19.18 -17.45
C GLY A 235 16.16 -20.57 -17.90
N TYR A 236 15.23 -21.19 -17.17
CA TYR A 236 14.66 -22.48 -17.57
C TYR A 236 13.77 -22.40 -18.82
N THR A 237 13.05 -21.29 -19.00
CA THR A 237 12.09 -21.13 -20.10
C THR A 237 12.78 -20.81 -21.43
N PHE A 238 13.82 -19.98 -21.41
CA PHE A 238 14.48 -19.46 -22.61
C PHE A 238 15.90 -20.03 -22.84
N GLY A 239 16.45 -20.76 -21.87
CA GLY A 239 17.80 -21.33 -21.97
C GLY A 239 18.94 -20.31 -21.85
N GLU A 240 18.62 -19.07 -21.50
CA GLU A 240 19.56 -17.95 -21.39
C GLU A 240 19.33 -17.15 -20.10
N MET A 241 20.36 -16.44 -19.63
CA MET A 241 20.22 -15.51 -18.52
C MET A 241 19.29 -14.36 -18.91
N VAL A 242 18.55 -13.81 -17.94
CA VAL A 242 17.63 -12.71 -18.23
C VAL A 242 18.42 -11.52 -18.77
N PRO A 243 18.10 -11.02 -19.98
CA PRO A 243 18.78 -9.85 -20.51
C PRO A 243 18.50 -8.63 -19.62
N ARG A 244 19.44 -7.67 -19.58
CA ARG A 244 19.29 -6.43 -18.81
C ARG A 244 17.94 -5.75 -19.03
N PHE A 245 17.50 -5.67 -20.28
CA PHE A 245 16.19 -5.13 -20.66
C PHE A 245 15.06 -5.88 -19.94
N GLY A 246 15.09 -7.21 -19.92
CA GLY A 246 14.10 -8.04 -19.24
C GLY A 246 14.10 -7.86 -17.72
N ILE A 247 15.30 -7.72 -17.13
CA ILE A 247 15.45 -7.48 -15.69
C ILE A 247 14.82 -6.13 -15.31
N LEU A 248 15.19 -5.05 -15.98
CA LEU A 248 14.74 -3.70 -15.64
C LEU A 248 13.29 -3.42 -16.05
N THR A 249 12.80 -4.04 -17.12
CA THR A 249 11.44 -3.79 -17.62
C THR A 249 10.39 -4.67 -16.96
N PHE A 250 10.75 -5.92 -16.61
CA PHE A 250 9.78 -6.90 -16.11
C PHE A 250 10.13 -7.39 -14.71
N VAL A 251 11.31 -7.97 -14.51
CA VAL A 251 11.62 -8.69 -13.26
C VAL A 251 11.63 -7.75 -12.05
N VAL A 252 12.35 -6.63 -12.15
CA VAL A 252 12.47 -5.62 -11.08
C VAL A 252 11.11 -4.96 -10.79
N PRO A 253 10.38 -4.43 -11.79
CA PRO A 253 9.05 -3.86 -11.53
C PRO A 253 8.06 -4.85 -10.92
N ILE A 254 7.98 -6.08 -11.43
CA ILE A 254 7.07 -7.10 -10.88
C ILE A 254 7.40 -7.39 -9.42
N ALA A 255 8.69 -7.56 -9.10
CA ALA A 255 9.14 -7.82 -7.73
C ALA A 255 8.80 -6.65 -6.79
N MET A 256 9.10 -5.42 -7.20
CA MET A 256 8.87 -4.22 -6.40
C MET A 256 7.39 -3.89 -6.22
N TRP A 257 6.56 -3.99 -7.26
CA TRP A 257 5.13 -3.73 -7.09
C TRP A 257 4.42 -4.80 -6.24
N THR A 258 4.92 -6.05 -6.28
CA THR A 258 4.46 -7.10 -5.37
C THR A 258 4.84 -6.79 -3.91
N ARG A 259 6.05 -6.27 -3.67
CA ARG A 259 6.49 -5.76 -2.36
C ARG A 259 5.53 -4.70 -1.83
N GLU A 260 5.23 -3.68 -2.64
CA GLU A 260 4.37 -2.57 -2.23
C GLU A 260 2.93 -3.00 -1.98
N MET A 261 2.44 -3.99 -2.74
CA MET A 261 1.15 -4.62 -2.46
C MET A 261 1.15 -5.29 -1.08
N PHE A 262 2.17 -6.10 -0.76
CA PHE A 262 2.30 -6.72 0.57
C PHE A 262 2.35 -5.67 1.69
N VAL A 263 3.21 -4.65 1.56
CA VAL A 263 3.32 -3.58 2.55
C VAL A 263 1.99 -2.85 2.74
N THR A 264 1.24 -2.63 1.66
CA THR A 264 -0.09 -2.00 1.72
C THR A 264 -1.08 -2.85 2.51
N VAL A 265 -1.15 -4.17 2.24
CA VAL A 265 -2.06 -5.06 2.98
C VAL A 265 -1.65 -5.14 4.45
N PHE A 266 -0.36 -5.25 4.74
CA PHE A 266 0.16 -5.26 6.12
C PHE A 266 -0.20 -3.98 6.88
N ARG A 267 0.02 -2.83 6.24
CA ARG A 267 -0.32 -1.50 6.78
C ARG A 267 -1.81 -1.38 7.06
N PHE A 268 -2.66 -1.88 6.15
CA PHE A 268 -4.11 -1.92 6.34
C PHE A 268 -4.52 -2.84 7.50
N ALA A 269 -3.93 -4.04 7.62
CA ALA A 269 -4.17 -4.93 8.76
C ALA A 269 -3.77 -4.27 10.09
N GLY A 270 -2.63 -3.59 10.10
CA GLY A 270 -2.16 -2.79 11.24
C GLY A 270 -3.08 -1.62 11.59
N TYR A 271 -3.70 -0.98 10.60
CA TYR A 271 -4.70 0.08 10.79
C TYR A 271 -5.96 -0.45 11.48
N ILE A 272 -6.51 -1.57 11.00
CA ILE A 272 -7.70 -2.19 11.60
C ILE A 272 -7.40 -2.61 13.05
N ASP A 273 -6.25 -3.23 13.29
CA ASP A 273 -5.82 -3.59 14.65
C ASP A 273 -5.68 -2.35 15.56
N ALA A 274 -5.10 -1.25 15.06
CA ALA A 274 -5.01 -0.01 15.83
C ALA A 274 -6.39 0.55 16.20
N ARG A 275 -7.36 0.52 15.28
CA ARG A 275 -8.73 0.99 15.56
C ARG A 275 -9.49 0.08 16.52
N ILE A 276 -9.34 -1.24 16.39
CA ILE A 276 -9.92 -2.20 17.35
C ILE A 276 -9.42 -1.89 18.76
N ARG A 277 -8.11 -1.65 18.94
CA ARG A 277 -7.52 -1.31 20.24
C ARG A 277 -7.98 0.04 20.79
N GLN A 278 -7.94 1.09 19.98
CA GLN A 278 -8.10 2.46 20.47
C GLN A 278 -9.56 2.95 20.50
N GLU A 279 -10.43 2.37 19.68
CA GLU A 279 -11.81 2.84 19.48
C GLU A 279 -12.86 1.83 19.91
N GLY A 280 -12.45 0.66 20.40
CA GLY A 280 -13.39 -0.39 20.80
C GLY A 280 -14.23 -0.91 19.63
N TRP A 281 -13.69 -0.82 18.40
CA TRP A 281 -14.35 -1.24 17.16
C TRP A 281 -14.84 -2.69 17.16
N GLU A 282 -14.30 -3.52 18.04
CA GLU A 282 -14.78 -4.88 18.27
C GLU A 282 -16.27 -4.92 18.64
N ILE A 283 -16.72 -4.03 19.51
CA ILE A 283 -18.14 -3.98 19.93
C ILE A 283 -19.03 -3.59 18.73
N GLU A 284 -18.60 -2.59 17.94
CA GLU A 284 -19.33 -2.16 16.75
C GLU A 284 -19.39 -3.26 15.68
N LEU A 285 -18.28 -3.96 15.45
CA LEU A 285 -18.21 -5.07 14.49
C LEU A 285 -19.09 -6.25 14.93
N LEU A 286 -19.08 -6.59 16.23
CA LEU A 286 -19.91 -7.65 16.79
C LEU A 286 -21.40 -7.31 16.70
N MET A 287 -21.78 -6.07 17.04
CA MET A 287 -23.16 -5.60 16.88
C MET A 287 -23.61 -5.66 15.42
N LYS A 288 -22.75 -5.31 14.47
CA LYS A 288 -23.04 -5.39 13.04
C LYS A 288 -23.17 -6.84 12.54
N THR A 289 -22.35 -7.76 13.05
CA THR A 289 -22.48 -9.19 12.71
C THR A 289 -23.77 -9.78 13.28
N GLU A 290 -24.13 -9.44 14.51
CA GLU A 290 -25.40 -9.87 15.13
C GLU A 290 -26.62 -9.30 14.41
N ALA A 291 -26.59 -8.01 14.05
CA ALA A 291 -27.66 -7.39 13.28
C ALA A 291 -27.89 -8.12 11.94
N ARG A 292 -26.81 -8.54 11.26
CA ARG A 292 -26.92 -9.33 10.03
C ARG A 292 -27.46 -10.73 10.27
N ALA A 293 -27.05 -11.38 11.36
CA ALA A 293 -27.58 -12.69 11.72
C ALA A 293 -29.09 -12.61 11.99
N MET A 294 -29.54 -11.57 12.69
CA MET A 294 -30.97 -11.31 12.90
C MET A 294 -31.71 -11.02 11.60
N GLU A 295 -31.17 -10.18 10.72
CA GLU A 295 -31.78 -9.87 9.41
C GLU A 295 -31.93 -11.14 8.55
N GLN A 296 -30.93 -12.02 8.56
CA GLN A 296 -30.96 -13.31 7.87
C GLN A 296 -31.96 -14.29 8.49
N ALA A 297 -32.15 -14.27 9.81
CA ALA A 297 -33.13 -15.11 10.51
C ALA A 297 -34.58 -14.62 10.30
N VAL A 298 -34.79 -13.31 10.23
CA VAL A 298 -36.12 -12.69 10.07
C VAL A 298 -36.61 -12.73 8.62
N SER A 299 -35.71 -12.60 7.63
CA SER A 299 -36.06 -12.64 6.19
C SER A 299 -36.91 -13.85 5.76
N PRO A 300 -36.58 -15.11 6.12
CA PRO A 300 -37.40 -16.27 5.76
C PRO A 300 -38.72 -16.31 6.52
N ALA A 301 -38.77 -15.85 7.77
CA ALA A 301 -40.02 -15.80 8.56
C ALA A 301 -41.04 -14.80 7.99
N LEU A 302 -40.56 -13.65 7.49
CA LEU A 302 -41.40 -12.66 6.80
C LEU A 302 -41.90 -13.15 5.43
N ARG A 303 -41.10 -13.95 4.71
CA ARG A 303 -41.55 -14.57 3.44
C ARG A 303 -42.63 -15.62 3.66
N ALA A 304 -42.49 -16.46 4.66
CA ALA A 304 -43.50 -17.49 4.98
C ALA A 304 -44.85 -16.90 5.41
N THR A 305 -44.84 -15.75 6.08
CA THR A 305 -46.09 -15.05 6.46
C THR A 305 -46.73 -14.31 5.28
N SER A 306 -45.94 -13.80 4.33
CA SER A 306 -46.43 -13.20 3.09
C SER A 306 -47.04 -14.22 2.11
N GLU A 307 -46.59 -15.48 2.12
CA GLU A 307 -47.15 -16.55 1.26
C GLU A 307 -48.41 -17.19 1.84
N ALA A 308 -48.68 -16.96 3.13
CA ALA A 308 -49.85 -17.49 3.84
C ALA A 308 -51.09 -16.55 3.81
N THR A 309 -50.94 -15.35 3.24
CA THR A 309 -52.02 -14.35 3.05
C THR A 309 -52.33 -14.17 1.57
#